data_AF-A0A958EHW9-F1
#
_entry.id   AF-A0A958EHW9-F1
#
_cell.length_a   1.000
_cell.length_b   1.000
_cell.length_c   1.000
_cell.angle_alpha   90.00
_cell.angle_beta   90.00
_cell.angle_gamma   90.00
#
_symmetry.space_group_name_H-M   'P 1'
#
loop_
_entity.id
_entity.type
_entity.pdbx_description
1 polymer ?
#
loop_
_entity_poly.entity_id
_entity_poly.type
_entity_poly.pdbx_seq_one_letter_code
_entity_poly.pdbx_strand_id
1 'polypeptide(L)'
;MYKRLIIASLFLLAISCDNTTEGSKGKQPDAIEFQTLHTSIPDTTSNPYALAVKNIVESLGFYFQPINSLIGAMDGYDWTYNNNTYRYTFQFEGGSFTYEIIENENGSYTFNYIVNGSYGSTTVTDFVLFSGTYSADGGQGNWSMYDLDQNDDPYVYFTYTWSIDGNSTGFTITEYSGPGVIYGTYSIVVNTDGSGTLNYVENSVTRQSATWAADGHGTVNYYDEQGDLTDTQNW
;
A
#
# COMPACT_ATOMS: atom_id res chain seq x y z
N MET A 1 2.60 17.34 1.39
CA MET A 1 2.55 15.99 0.79
C MET A 1 3.93 15.46 0.37
N TYR A 2 4.67 16.10 -0.54
CA TYR A 2 5.93 15.56 -1.11
C TYR A 2 7.06 15.20 -0.12
N LYS A 3 7.20 15.89 1.04
CA LYS A 3 8.25 15.56 2.01
C LYS A 3 8.03 14.24 2.76
N ARG A 4 6.78 13.74 2.84
CA ARG A 4 6.41 12.55 3.63
C ARG A 4 6.45 11.25 2.83
N LEU A 5 6.25 11.32 1.50
CA LEU A 5 6.35 10.17 0.59
C LEU A 5 7.80 9.65 0.43
N ILE A 6 8.79 10.52 0.66
CA ILE A 6 10.22 10.22 0.47
C ILE A 6 10.74 9.18 1.47
N ILE A 7 10.12 9.06 2.66
CA ILE A 7 10.56 8.12 3.71
C ILE A 7 10.30 6.66 3.30
N ALA A 8 9.17 6.38 2.64
CA ALA A 8 8.86 5.03 2.15
C ALA A 8 9.78 4.61 0.97
N SER A 9 10.16 5.55 0.09
CA SER A 9 11.04 5.26 -1.06
C SER A 9 12.51 5.08 -0.67
N LEU A 10 12.97 5.69 0.43
CA LEU A 10 14.36 5.54 0.92
C LEU A 10 14.66 4.11 1.41
N PHE A 11 13.64 3.35 1.83
CA PHE A 11 13.83 1.99 2.34
C PHE A 11 14.10 0.95 1.24
N LEU A 12 13.42 1.07 0.10
CA LEU A 12 13.64 0.19 -1.06
C LEU A 12 15.04 0.36 -1.67
N LEU A 13 15.67 1.54 -1.51
CA LEU A 13 17.02 1.80 -1.99
C LEU A 13 18.12 1.28 -1.06
N ALA A 14 17.84 1.14 0.25
CA ALA A 14 18.84 0.71 1.24
C ALA A 14 19.12 -0.81 1.22
N ILE A 15 18.18 -1.62 0.70
CA ILE A 15 18.31 -3.08 0.61
C ILE A 15 19.33 -3.50 -0.48
N SER A 16 19.72 -2.59 -1.38
CA SER A 16 20.67 -2.86 -2.47
C SER A 16 22.15 -2.87 -2.06
N CYS A 17 22.50 -2.59 -0.80
CA CYS A 17 23.91 -2.60 -0.36
C CYS A 17 24.26 -3.93 0.33
N ASP A 18 24.76 -4.84 -0.50
CA ASP A 18 25.15 -6.21 -0.19
C ASP A 18 26.37 -6.27 0.76
N ASN A 19 26.23 -6.92 1.90
CA ASN A 19 27.31 -7.39 2.79
C ASN A 19 26.73 -8.40 3.80
N THR A 20 26.45 -9.63 3.37
CA THR A 20 26.05 -10.70 4.30
C THR A 20 27.22 -11.66 4.57
N THR A 21 27.72 -11.64 5.79
CA THR A 21 28.56 -12.68 6.40
C THR A 21 27.69 -13.88 6.77
N GLU A 22 28.14 -15.11 6.44
CA GLU A 22 27.44 -16.37 6.72
C GLU A 22 27.28 -16.64 8.23
N GLY A 23 26.20 -16.13 8.82
CA GLY A 23 25.65 -16.57 10.10
C GLY A 23 24.66 -17.73 9.94
N SER A 24 24.35 -18.43 11.03
CA SER A 24 23.30 -19.45 11.04
C SER A 24 21.93 -18.80 10.79
N LYS A 25 21.42 -18.94 9.57
CA LYS A 25 20.14 -18.36 9.14
C LYS A 25 18.99 -18.86 10.02
N GLY A 26 18.22 -17.94 10.58
CA GLY A 26 17.00 -18.27 11.32
C GLY A 26 15.85 -18.70 10.39
N LYS A 27 14.75 -19.20 10.97
CA LYS A 27 13.56 -19.61 10.21
C LYS A 27 12.88 -18.38 9.60
N GLN A 28 12.92 -18.26 8.27
CA GLN A 28 12.17 -17.26 7.52
C GLN A 28 10.68 -17.66 7.45
N PRO A 29 9.74 -16.70 7.40
CA PRO A 29 8.36 -17.00 7.02
C PRO A 29 8.33 -17.65 5.63
N ASP A 30 7.40 -18.60 5.43
CA ASP A 30 7.14 -19.12 4.10
C ASP A 30 6.74 -17.96 3.18
N ALA A 31 7.19 -18.00 1.92
CA ALA A 31 6.79 -17.00 0.94
C ALA A 31 5.26 -17.06 0.79
N ILE A 32 4.58 -15.95 1.10
CA ILE A 32 3.15 -15.85 0.89
C ILE A 32 2.91 -15.71 -0.62
N GLU A 33 2.18 -16.66 -1.19
CA GLU A 33 1.71 -16.56 -2.56
C GLU A 33 0.61 -15.50 -2.65
N PHE A 34 0.99 -14.25 -2.84
CA PHE A 34 0.04 -13.20 -3.17
C PHE A 34 -0.50 -13.42 -4.58
N GLN A 35 -1.83 -13.45 -4.71
CA GLN A 35 -2.45 -13.33 -6.01
C GLN A 35 -1.97 -12.04 -6.69
N THR A 36 -1.67 -12.14 -7.99
CA THR A 36 -1.21 -10.97 -8.75
C THR A 36 -2.35 -9.96 -8.85
N LEU A 37 -2.10 -8.75 -8.35
CA LEU A 37 -3.01 -7.63 -8.51
C LEU A 37 -3.08 -7.26 -10.00
N HIS A 38 -4.23 -7.48 -10.63
CA HIS A 38 -4.44 -7.04 -12.01
C HIS A 38 -4.70 -5.53 -11.99
N THR A 39 -3.72 -4.74 -12.41
CA THR A 39 -3.83 -3.27 -12.47
C THR A 39 -3.67 -2.71 -13.89
N SER A 40 -3.46 -3.59 -14.87
CA SER A 40 -3.23 -3.19 -16.25
C SER A 40 -4.52 -2.67 -16.89
N ILE A 41 -4.54 -1.39 -17.22
CA ILE A 41 -5.52 -0.81 -18.15
C ILE A 41 -5.03 -1.09 -19.58
N PRO A 42 -5.91 -1.41 -20.55
CA PRO A 42 -5.53 -1.57 -21.95
C PRO A 42 -4.68 -0.41 -22.45
N ASP A 43 -3.78 -0.69 -23.40
CA ASP A 43 -2.82 0.30 -23.89
C ASP A 43 -3.52 1.42 -24.68
N THR A 44 -3.65 2.58 -24.06
CA THR A 44 -4.25 3.80 -24.60
C THR A 44 -3.21 4.92 -24.73
N THR A 45 -1.94 4.58 -24.97
CA THR A 45 -0.76 5.47 -24.89
C THR A 45 -0.83 6.82 -25.62
N SER A 46 -1.81 7.04 -26.49
CA SER A 46 -2.02 8.33 -27.17
C SER A 46 -3.05 9.27 -26.52
N ASN A 47 -3.92 8.81 -25.62
CA ASN A 47 -4.95 9.65 -25.00
C ASN A 47 -4.54 10.11 -23.59
N PRO A 48 -4.48 11.44 -23.31
CA PRO A 48 -4.01 11.95 -22.02
C PRO A 48 -4.92 11.57 -20.84
N TYR A 49 -6.24 11.43 -21.04
CA TYR A 49 -7.18 11.06 -19.98
C TYR A 49 -7.03 9.60 -19.59
N ALA A 50 -6.91 8.73 -20.59
CA ALA A 50 -6.66 7.32 -20.40
C ALA A 50 -5.33 7.08 -19.68
N LEU A 51 -4.28 7.82 -20.07
CA LEU A 51 -2.98 7.79 -19.39
C LEU A 51 -3.07 8.28 -17.94
N ALA A 52 -3.85 9.33 -17.66
CA ALA A 52 -4.06 9.82 -16.30
C ALA A 52 -4.75 8.76 -15.42
N VAL A 53 -5.83 8.14 -15.90
CA VAL A 53 -6.52 7.06 -15.18
C VAL A 53 -5.58 5.87 -14.96
N LYS A 54 -4.84 5.46 -15.99
CA LYS A 54 -3.83 4.39 -15.88
C LYS A 54 -2.78 4.70 -14.82
N ASN A 55 -2.20 5.89 -14.84
CA ASN A 55 -1.21 6.29 -13.85
C ASN A 55 -1.78 6.26 -12.42
N ILE A 56 -3.03 6.68 -12.22
CA ILE A 56 -3.68 6.59 -10.91
C ILE A 56 -3.84 5.11 -10.50
N VAL A 57 -4.44 4.28 -11.35
CA VAL A 57 -4.68 2.86 -11.03
C VAL A 57 -3.37 2.11 -10.76
N GLU A 58 -2.35 2.29 -11.59
CA GLU A 58 -1.06 1.60 -11.45
C GLU A 58 -0.25 2.13 -10.24
N SER A 59 -0.22 3.45 -10.01
CA SER A 59 0.48 4.01 -8.85
C SER A 59 -0.19 3.63 -7.54
N LEU A 60 -1.52 3.58 -7.50
CA LEU A 60 -2.24 3.15 -6.32
C LEU A 60 -2.17 1.63 -6.12
N GLY A 61 -2.09 0.86 -7.20
CA GLY A 61 -1.80 -0.57 -7.16
C GLY A 61 -0.40 -0.90 -6.61
N PHE A 62 0.57 -0.01 -6.76
CA PHE A 62 1.91 -0.19 -6.19
C PHE A 62 1.88 -0.33 -4.65
N TYR A 63 0.91 0.28 -3.96
CA TYR A 63 0.73 0.15 -2.51
C TYR A 63 0.37 -1.26 -2.02
N PHE A 64 0.01 -2.17 -2.93
CA PHE A 64 -0.16 -3.59 -2.65
C PHE A 64 1.18 -4.35 -2.55
N GLN A 65 2.20 -3.89 -3.29
CA GLN A 65 3.49 -4.58 -3.42
C GLN A 65 4.45 -4.54 -2.22
N PRO A 66 4.39 -3.61 -1.23
CA PRO A 66 5.44 -3.50 -0.21
C PRO A 66 5.64 -4.79 0.57
N ILE A 67 4.58 -5.48 0.95
CA ILE A 67 4.65 -6.64 1.84
C ILE A 67 5.36 -7.81 1.16
N ASN A 68 4.96 -8.16 -0.07
CA ASN A 68 5.51 -9.32 -0.77
C ASN A 68 6.96 -9.05 -1.25
N SER A 69 7.20 -7.86 -1.80
CA SER A 69 8.54 -7.47 -2.25
C SER A 69 9.52 -7.38 -1.11
N LEU A 70 9.10 -6.94 0.10
CA LEU A 70 9.95 -6.91 1.28
C LEU A 70 10.33 -8.32 1.75
N ILE A 71 9.38 -9.24 1.90
CA ILE A 71 9.70 -10.61 2.34
C ILE A 71 10.65 -11.30 1.36
N GLY A 72 10.40 -11.16 0.05
CA GLY A 72 11.26 -11.71 -0.99
C GLY A 72 12.64 -11.05 -1.05
N ALA A 73 12.72 -9.72 -0.90
CA ALA A 73 13.98 -8.99 -0.85
C ALA A 73 14.78 -9.27 0.43
N MET A 74 14.12 -9.77 1.47
CA MET A 74 14.71 -10.16 2.74
C MET A 74 15.03 -11.66 2.82
N ASP A 75 15.03 -12.36 1.68
CA ASP A 75 15.56 -13.71 1.60
C ASP A 75 17.04 -13.74 2.03
N GLY A 76 17.38 -14.72 2.87
CA GLY A 76 18.74 -14.90 3.39
C GLY A 76 19.14 -14.02 4.58
N TYR A 77 18.26 -13.15 5.07
CA TYR A 77 18.50 -12.37 6.30
C TYR A 77 18.18 -13.17 7.57
N ASP A 78 18.75 -12.74 8.70
CA ASP A 78 18.60 -13.41 10.01
C ASP A 78 17.24 -13.07 10.66
N TRP A 79 16.23 -13.86 10.33
CA TRP A 79 14.91 -13.81 10.97
C TRP A 79 14.91 -14.53 12.33
N THR A 80 14.20 -13.96 13.30
CA THR A 80 13.86 -14.65 14.54
C THR A 80 12.43 -15.15 14.49
N TYR A 81 12.18 -16.37 14.97
CA TYR A 81 10.84 -16.96 15.03
C TYR A 81 10.51 -17.37 16.47
N ASN A 82 9.42 -16.85 17.02
CA ASN A 82 8.95 -17.16 18.37
C ASN A 82 7.42 -17.04 18.45
N ASN A 83 6.73 -18.06 18.96
CA ASN A 83 5.27 -18.05 19.19
C ASN A 83 4.46 -17.49 18.01
N ASN A 84 4.65 -18.06 16.80
CA ASN A 84 4.00 -17.62 15.55
C ASN A 84 4.39 -16.23 15.04
N THR A 85 5.38 -15.59 15.64
CA THR A 85 5.88 -14.29 15.21
C THR A 85 7.25 -14.44 14.55
N TYR A 86 7.37 -13.97 13.32
CA TYR A 86 8.62 -13.75 12.60
C TYR A 86 9.04 -12.29 12.79
N ARG A 87 10.28 -12.05 13.21
CA ARG A 87 10.84 -10.70 13.35
C ARG A 87 12.19 -10.59 12.70
N TYR A 88 12.37 -9.53 11.93
CA TYR A 88 13.65 -9.07 11.43
C TYR A 88 13.87 -7.63 11.87
N THR A 89 15.07 -7.33 12.36
CA THR A 89 15.45 -5.97 12.77
C THR A 89 16.68 -5.52 12.01
N PHE A 90 16.54 -4.43 11.25
CA PHE A 90 17.65 -3.72 10.62
C PHE A 90 18.09 -2.56 11.52
N GLN A 91 19.38 -2.49 11.82
CA GLN A 91 19.99 -1.43 12.62
C GLN A 91 20.67 -0.41 11.71
N PHE A 92 20.56 0.87 12.03
CA PHE A 92 21.28 1.96 11.36
C PHE A 92 21.72 3.01 12.37
N GLU A 93 22.52 3.99 11.94
CA GLU A 93 22.97 5.06 12.81
C GLU A 93 21.77 5.88 13.32
N GLY A 94 21.54 5.84 14.63
CA GLY A 94 20.45 6.59 15.27
C GLY A 94 19.12 5.85 15.39
N GLY A 95 19.02 4.57 15.00
CA GLY A 95 17.78 3.82 15.15
C GLY A 95 17.76 2.40 14.61
N SER A 96 16.55 1.84 14.54
CA SER A 96 16.28 0.55 13.91
C SER A 96 14.89 0.50 13.29
N PHE A 97 14.75 -0.39 12.32
CA PHE A 97 13.48 -0.80 11.76
C PHE A 97 13.26 -2.27 12.07
N THR A 98 12.10 -2.61 12.61
CA THR A 98 11.70 -3.99 12.84
C THR A 98 10.51 -4.31 11.96
N TYR A 99 10.66 -5.32 11.13
CA TYR A 99 9.56 -5.92 10.40
C TYR A 99 9.10 -7.16 11.17
N GLU A 100 7.81 -7.18 11.50
CA GLU A 100 7.17 -8.22 12.28
C GLU A 100 6.01 -8.81 11.48
N ILE A 101 5.94 -10.14 11.41
CA ILE A 101 4.84 -10.89 10.81
C ILE A 101 4.33 -11.89 11.84
N ILE A 102 3.03 -11.92 12.07
CA ILE A 102 2.36 -12.81 13.02
C ILE A 102 1.40 -13.69 12.24
N GLU A 103 1.58 -15.01 12.37
CA GLU A 103 0.66 -16.01 11.82
C GLU A 103 -0.52 -16.23 12.78
N ASN A 104 -1.72 -15.87 12.33
CA ASN A 104 -2.94 -15.99 13.12
C ASN A 104 -3.52 -17.41 13.01
N GLU A 105 -4.34 -17.82 13.99
CA GLU A 105 -4.92 -19.19 14.06
C GLU A 105 -5.78 -19.57 12.84
N ASN A 106 -6.34 -18.58 12.15
CA ASN A 106 -7.16 -18.76 10.94
C ASN A 106 -6.32 -18.85 9.65
N GLY A 107 -4.98 -18.84 9.75
CA GLY A 107 -4.05 -18.83 8.63
C GLY A 107 -3.85 -17.45 7.98
N SER A 108 -4.53 -16.40 8.46
CA SER A 108 -4.23 -15.04 8.02
C SER A 108 -2.96 -14.53 8.71
N TYR A 109 -2.37 -13.47 8.18
CA TYR A 109 -1.17 -12.87 8.75
C TYR A 109 -1.44 -11.44 9.16
N THR A 110 -0.81 -11.02 10.26
CA THR A 110 -0.70 -9.63 10.67
C THR A 110 0.73 -9.18 10.43
N PHE A 111 0.96 -7.97 9.96
CA PHE A 111 2.30 -7.44 9.85
C PHE A 111 2.40 -6.06 10.49
N ASN A 112 3.56 -5.77 11.06
CA ASN A 112 3.91 -4.46 11.60
C ASN A 112 5.27 -4.03 11.08
N TYR A 113 5.39 -2.74 10.79
CA TYR A 113 6.66 -2.09 10.53
C TYR A 113 6.91 -1.09 11.65
N ILE A 114 7.85 -1.43 12.51
CA ILE A 114 8.13 -0.76 13.78
C ILE A 114 9.41 0.05 13.64
N VAL A 115 9.36 1.30 14.09
CA VAL A 115 10.46 2.25 14.03
C VAL A 115 10.91 2.59 15.44
N ASN A 116 12.21 2.53 15.64
CA ASN A 116 12.89 2.97 16.85
C ASN A 116 14.00 3.95 16.46
N GLY A 117 14.17 5.05 17.19
CA GLY A 117 15.29 5.96 16.96
C GLY A 117 14.94 7.44 17.03
N SER A 118 15.90 8.28 16.65
CA SER A 118 15.76 9.74 16.64
C SER A 118 15.81 10.30 15.22
N TYR A 119 14.78 11.05 14.84
CA TYR A 119 14.62 11.71 13.54
C TYR A 119 14.46 13.21 13.75
N GLY A 120 15.56 13.95 13.62
CA GLY A 120 15.59 15.38 13.95
C GLY A 120 15.36 15.59 15.45
N SER A 121 14.28 16.30 15.82
CA SER A 121 13.90 16.53 17.23
C SER A 121 12.97 15.46 17.81
N THR A 122 12.53 14.50 16.99
CA THR A 122 11.57 13.48 17.38
C THR A 122 12.29 12.18 17.72
N THR A 123 12.01 11.62 18.90
CA THR A 123 12.48 10.28 19.28
C THR A 123 11.28 9.38 19.40
N VAL A 124 11.31 8.26 18.68
CA VAL A 124 10.25 7.25 18.68
C VAL A 124 10.78 5.95 19.26
N THR A 125 9.95 5.28 20.05
CA THR A 125 10.22 3.95 20.61
C THR A 125 9.04 3.06 20.31
N ASP A 126 9.31 1.90 19.70
CA ASP A 126 8.34 0.90 19.26
C ASP A 126 7.16 1.48 18.47
N PHE A 127 7.44 2.48 17.64
CA PHE A 127 6.40 3.16 16.86
C PHE A 127 6.00 2.32 15.65
N VAL A 128 4.74 1.91 15.59
CA VAL A 128 4.19 1.19 14.45
C VAL A 128 3.89 2.19 13.33
N LEU A 129 4.76 2.26 12.33
CA LEU A 129 4.59 3.14 11.17
C LEU A 129 3.62 2.54 10.14
N PHE A 130 3.66 1.23 9.95
CA PHE A 130 2.69 0.49 9.14
C PHE A 130 2.16 -0.70 9.92
N SER A 131 0.87 -0.98 9.80
CA SER A 131 0.27 -2.21 10.32
C SER A 131 -0.83 -2.69 9.39
N GLY A 132 -1.00 -4.00 9.28
CA GLY A 132 -2.06 -4.54 8.46
C GLY A 132 -2.25 -6.03 8.62
N THR A 133 -3.24 -6.55 7.90
CA THR A 133 -3.54 -7.98 7.85
C THR A 133 -3.81 -8.43 6.43
N TYR A 134 -3.51 -9.68 6.11
CA TYR A 134 -3.88 -10.30 4.84
C TYR A 134 -4.28 -11.76 5.02
N SER A 135 -5.15 -12.26 4.14
CA SER A 135 -5.59 -13.65 4.12
C SER A 135 -4.44 -14.59 3.73
N ALA A 136 -4.59 -15.88 4.04
CA ALA A 136 -3.58 -16.91 3.76
C ALA A 136 -3.16 -16.97 2.28
N ASP A 137 -4.11 -16.70 1.38
CA ASP A 137 -3.93 -16.69 -0.07
C ASP A 137 -3.60 -15.29 -0.64
N GLY A 138 -3.38 -14.30 0.25
CA GLY A 138 -3.15 -12.91 -0.11
C GLY A 138 -4.29 -12.22 -0.88
N GLY A 139 -5.42 -12.91 -1.09
CA GLY A 139 -6.54 -12.43 -1.89
C GLY A 139 -7.26 -11.25 -1.25
N GLN A 140 -7.17 -11.09 0.07
CA GLN A 140 -7.79 -9.98 0.80
C GLN A 140 -6.83 -9.43 1.83
N GLY A 141 -6.97 -8.14 2.13
CA GLY A 141 -6.24 -7.55 3.22
C GLY A 141 -6.48 -6.07 3.38
N ASN A 142 -5.83 -5.53 4.40
CA ASN A 142 -5.84 -4.12 4.70
C ASN A 142 -4.52 -3.74 5.36
N TRP A 143 -4.14 -2.47 5.23
CA TRP A 143 -3.08 -1.89 6.04
C TRP A 143 -3.30 -0.40 6.25
N SER A 144 -2.68 0.11 7.31
CA SER A 144 -2.71 1.50 7.74
C SER A 144 -1.29 2.04 7.85
N MET A 145 -1.11 3.33 7.53
CA MET A 145 0.10 4.09 7.83
C MET A 145 -0.22 5.18 8.85
N TYR A 146 0.67 5.32 9.83
CA TYR A 146 0.52 6.23 10.95
C TYR A 146 1.42 7.46 10.80
N ASP A 147 0.97 8.63 11.28
CA ASP A 147 1.76 9.86 11.25
C ASP A 147 2.84 9.85 12.34
N LEU A 148 4.11 9.84 11.92
CA LEU A 148 5.30 9.87 12.80
C LEU A 148 5.47 11.18 13.57
N ASP A 149 4.85 12.27 13.11
CA ASP A 149 5.06 13.60 13.70
C ASP A 149 4.22 13.81 14.99
N GLN A 150 3.40 12.83 15.38
CA GLN A 150 2.51 12.89 16.55
C GLN A 150 3.06 12.00 17.68
N ASN A 151 3.90 12.58 18.54
CA ASN A 151 4.60 11.83 19.60
C ASN A 151 3.68 11.16 20.63
N ASP A 152 2.44 11.66 20.82
CA ASP A 152 1.56 11.21 21.91
C ASP A 152 0.28 10.49 21.44
N ASP A 153 -0.14 10.68 20.18
CA ASP A 153 -1.36 10.05 19.63
C ASP A 153 -1.24 9.89 18.10
N PRO A 154 -0.55 8.84 17.62
CA PRO A 154 -0.45 8.58 16.19
C PRO A 154 -1.82 8.23 15.64
N TYR A 155 -2.31 9.09 14.74
CA TYR A 155 -3.51 8.78 13.98
C TYR A 155 -3.13 8.16 12.63
N VAL A 156 -4.07 7.38 12.11
CA VAL A 156 -3.98 6.80 10.78
C VAL A 156 -4.05 7.93 9.75
N TYR A 157 -2.99 8.11 8.98
CA TYR A 157 -2.93 9.08 7.89
C TYR A 157 -3.48 8.49 6.59
N PHE A 158 -3.42 7.16 6.45
CA PHE A 158 -3.73 6.47 5.23
C PHE A 158 -4.14 5.03 5.51
N THR A 159 -5.19 4.52 4.87
CA THR A 159 -5.52 3.09 4.82
C THR A 159 -5.60 2.59 3.39
N TYR A 160 -5.17 1.36 3.18
CA TYR A 160 -5.31 0.61 1.95
C TYR A 160 -6.07 -0.68 2.25
N THR A 161 -7.07 -1.02 1.46
CA THR A 161 -7.78 -2.31 1.54
C THR A 161 -7.87 -2.91 0.16
N TRP A 162 -7.72 -4.23 0.05
CA TRP A 162 -7.89 -4.93 -1.22
C TRP A 162 -8.70 -6.21 -1.07
N SER A 163 -9.28 -6.64 -2.19
CA SER A 163 -9.94 -7.93 -2.35
C SER A 163 -9.82 -8.40 -3.80
N ILE A 164 -9.54 -9.69 -3.96
CA ILE A 164 -9.46 -10.39 -5.24
C ILE A 164 -10.47 -11.52 -5.19
N ASP A 165 -11.42 -11.54 -6.13
CA ASP A 165 -12.52 -12.52 -6.19
C ASP A 165 -12.41 -13.49 -7.38
N GLY A 166 -11.25 -13.48 -8.05
CA GLY A 166 -10.94 -14.30 -9.23
C GLY A 166 -11.44 -13.72 -10.56
N ASN A 167 -12.41 -12.80 -10.53
CA ASN A 167 -12.89 -12.08 -11.72
C ASN A 167 -12.50 -10.61 -11.72
N SER A 168 -12.22 -10.07 -10.54
CA SER A 168 -11.88 -8.68 -10.35
C SER A 168 -10.90 -8.52 -9.19
N THR A 169 -10.25 -7.37 -9.23
CA THR A 169 -9.37 -6.86 -8.21
C THR A 169 -9.93 -5.51 -7.76
N GLY A 170 -10.41 -5.45 -6.52
CA GLY A 170 -10.89 -4.23 -5.90
C GLY A 170 -9.89 -3.72 -4.89
N PHE A 171 -9.63 -2.41 -4.88
CA PHE A 171 -8.91 -1.78 -3.79
C PHE A 171 -9.44 -0.39 -3.46
N THR A 172 -9.29 -0.01 -2.20
CA THR A 172 -9.69 1.29 -1.69
C THR A 172 -8.54 1.91 -0.92
N ILE A 173 -8.31 3.19 -1.18
CA ILE A 173 -7.39 4.03 -0.43
C ILE A 173 -8.20 5.10 0.27
N THR A 174 -7.96 5.29 1.57
CA THR A 174 -8.58 6.35 2.35
C THR A 174 -7.49 7.21 2.97
N GLU A 175 -7.56 8.51 2.71
CA GLU A 175 -6.64 9.51 3.24
C GLU A 175 -7.32 10.29 4.36
N TYR A 176 -6.54 10.62 5.40
CA TYR A 176 -7.05 11.31 6.58
C TYR A 176 -6.32 12.62 6.79
N SER A 177 -7.05 13.70 7.07
CA SER A 177 -6.48 15.01 7.42
C SER A 177 -6.27 15.18 8.93
N GLY A 178 -6.70 14.19 9.73
CA GLY A 178 -6.61 14.18 11.18
C GLY A 178 -7.29 12.94 11.76
N PRO A 179 -7.31 12.79 13.09
CA PRO A 179 -7.87 11.63 13.76
C PRO A 179 -9.34 11.37 13.36
N GLY A 180 -9.56 10.29 12.60
CA GLY A 180 -10.90 9.89 12.12
C GLY A 180 -11.53 10.83 11.07
N VAL A 181 -10.81 11.82 10.57
CA VAL A 181 -11.32 12.78 9.57
C VAL A 181 -10.88 12.34 8.19
N ILE A 182 -11.79 11.71 7.44
CA ILE A 182 -11.55 11.30 6.05
C ILE A 182 -11.48 12.56 5.17
N TYR A 183 -10.36 12.71 4.48
CA TYR A 183 -10.12 13.74 3.49
C TYR A 183 -10.48 13.25 2.09
N GLY A 184 -9.97 12.08 1.71
CA GLY A 184 -10.06 11.54 0.36
C GLY A 184 -10.29 10.04 0.35
N THR A 185 -10.96 9.53 -0.67
CA THR A 185 -11.12 8.09 -0.89
C THR A 185 -11.06 7.76 -2.37
N TYR A 186 -10.13 6.89 -2.77
CA TYR A 186 -10.12 6.25 -4.07
C TYR A 186 -10.71 4.86 -3.94
N SER A 187 -11.67 4.51 -4.80
CA SER A 187 -12.21 3.16 -4.93
C SER A 187 -12.04 2.70 -6.37
N ILE A 188 -11.30 1.62 -6.55
CA ILE A 188 -10.91 1.11 -7.88
C ILE A 188 -11.28 -0.35 -7.98
N VAL A 189 -11.81 -0.74 -9.14
CA VAL A 189 -12.07 -2.12 -9.52
C VAL A 189 -11.46 -2.33 -10.89
N VAL A 190 -10.65 -3.38 -11.02
CA VAL A 190 -10.07 -3.82 -12.29
C VAL A 190 -10.51 -5.26 -12.51
N ASN A 191 -11.22 -5.51 -13.59
CA ASN A 191 -11.67 -6.85 -13.97
C ASN A 191 -10.56 -7.60 -14.71
N THR A 192 -10.62 -8.93 -14.71
CA THR A 192 -9.63 -9.79 -15.39
C THR A 192 -9.64 -9.62 -16.91
N ASP A 193 -10.73 -9.13 -17.48
CA ASP A 193 -10.81 -8.78 -18.91
C ASP A 193 -10.13 -7.44 -19.25
N GLY A 194 -9.66 -6.70 -18.24
CA GLY A 194 -9.03 -5.38 -18.40
C GLY A 194 -9.99 -4.20 -18.33
N SER A 195 -11.31 -4.42 -18.22
CA SER A 195 -12.28 -3.36 -17.92
C SER A 195 -12.21 -2.93 -16.45
N GLY A 196 -12.84 -1.82 -16.10
CA GLY A 196 -12.88 -1.41 -14.70
C GLY A 196 -13.47 -0.03 -14.43
N THR A 197 -13.36 0.36 -13.17
CA THR A 197 -13.91 1.60 -12.64
C THR A 197 -12.96 2.26 -11.65
N LEU A 198 -12.96 3.58 -11.62
CA LEU A 198 -12.31 4.40 -10.61
C LEU A 198 -13.32 5.43 -10.10
N ASN A 199 -13.33 5.65 -8.79
CA ASN A 199 -14.09 6.72 -8.15
C ASN A 199 -13.21 7.42 -7.11
N TYR A 200 -13.16 8.75 -7.16
CA TYR A 200 -12.48 9.59 -6.16
C TYR A 200 -13.50 10.49 -5.47
N VAL A 201 -13.57 10.37 -4.14
CA VAL A 201 -14.39 11.19 -3.25
C VAL A 201 -13.46 12.03 -2.39
N GLU A 202 -13.67 13.34 -2.36
CA GLU A 202 -12.96 14.29 -1.51
C GLU A 202 -13.96 15.02 -0.62
N ASN A 203 -13.73 15.06 0.69
CA ASN A 203 -14.63 15.71 1.66
C ASN A 203 -16.10 15.27 1.49
N SER A 204 -16.32 13.97 1.26
CA SER A 204 -17.64 13.36 0.99
C SER A 204 -18.32 13.76 -0.33
N VAL A 205 -17.61 14.44 -1.24
CA VAL A 205 -18.11 14.84 -2.56
C VAL A 205 -17.34 14.07 -3.64
N THR A 206 -18.04 13.47 -4.59
CA THR A 206 -17.37 12.84 -5.74
C THR A 206 -16.69 13.92 -6.55
N ARG A 207 -15.39 13.76 -6.84
CA ARG A 207 -14.60 14.71 -7.63
C ARG A 207 -14.22 14.18 -9.00
N GLN A 208 -14.08 12.86 -9.09
CA GLN A 208 -13.74 12.18 -10.34
C GLN A 208 -14.37 10.78 -10.35
N SER A 209 -14.90 10.38 -11.49
CA SER A 209 -15.24 8.98 -11.76
C SER A 209 -14.76 8.59 -13.15
N ALA A 210 -14.32 7.35 -13.33
CA ALA A 210 -13.93 6.83 -14.61
C ALA A 210 -14.41 5.39 -14.80
N THR A 211 -14.74 5.03 -16.04
CA THR A 211 -15.08 3.67 -16.45
C THR A 211 -14.36 3.36 -17.74
N TRP A 212 -13.81 2.16 -17.87
CA TRP A 212 -13.15 1.71 -19.09
C TRP A 212 -13.52 0.28 -19.44
N ALA A 213 -13.51 -0.03 -20.72
CA ALA A 213 -13.76 -1.33 -21.28
C ALA A 213 -12.45 -2.04 -21.65
N ALA A 214 -12.53 -3.36 -21.82
CA ALA A 214 -11.42 -4.22 -22.22
C ALA A 214 -10.84 -3.86 -23.61
N ASP A 215 -11.65 -3.24 -24.48
CA ASP A 215 -11.25 -2.77 -25.81
C ASP A 215 -10.49 -1.43 -25.78
N GLY A 216 -10.20 -0.91 -24.59
CA GLY A 216 -9.44 0.31 -24.37
C GLY A 216 -10.24 1.60 -24.47
N HIS A 217 -11.56 1.53 -24.67
CA HIS A 217 -12.40 2.72 -24.67
C HIS A 217 -12.82 3.07 -23.24
N GLY A 218 -13.04 4.35 -22.96
CA GLY A 218 -13.51 4.75 -21.64
C GLY A 218 -14.00 6.19 -21.54
N THR A 219 -14.48 6.50 -20.35
CA THR A 219 -15.04 7.79 -19.99
C THR A 219 -14.53 8.21 -18.62
N VAL A 220 -14.18 9.49 -18.46
CA VAL A 220 -13.90 10.13 -17.18
C VAL A 220 -14.81 11.33 -17.01
N ASN A 221 -15.40 11.45 -15.84
CA ASN A 221 -16.25 12.55 -15.42
C ASN A 221 -15.55 13.32 -14.30
N TYR A 222 -15.63 14.65 -14.36
CA TYR A 222 -15.12 15.55 -13.35
C TYR A 222 -16.25 16.33 -12.71
N TYR A 223 -16.13 16.52 -11.40
CA TYR A 223 -17.17 17.15 -10.59
C TYR A 223 -16.58 18.29 -9.77
N ASP A 224 -17.40 19.32 -9.52
CA ASP A 224 -17.04 20.45 -8.69
C ASP A 224 -17.16 20.13 -7.18
N GLU A 225 -17.02 21.16 -6.35
CA GLU A 225 -17.10 21.07 -4.88
C GLU A 225 -18.52 20.76 -4.38
N GLN A 226 -19.54 20.92 -5.23
CA GLN A 226 -20.93 20.61 -4.91
C GLN A 226 -21.33 19.21 -5.38
N GLY A 227 -20.47 18.56 -6.18
CA GLY A 227 -20.72 17.26 -6.77
C GLY A 227 -21.47 17.34 -8.09
N ASP A 228 -21.55 18.52 -8.70
CA ASP A 228 -22.16 18.71 -10.01
C ASP A 228 -21.16 18.34 -11.12
N LEU A 229 -21.65 17.66 -12.15
CA LEU A 229 -20.85 17.27 -13.30
C LEU A 229 -20.40 18.52 -14.07
N THR A 230 -19.09 18.70 -14.19
CA THR A 230 -18.49 19.86 -14.87
C THR A 230 -17.89 19.51 -16.23
N ASP A 231 -17.40 18.29 -16.39
CA ASP A 231 -16.76 17.84 -17.63
C ASP A 231 -16.87 16.31 -17.80
N THR A 232 -16.92 15.89 -19.07
CA THR A 232 -16.91 14.48 -19.48
C THR A 232 -15.95 14.32 -20.65
N GLN A 233 -14.96 13.44 -20.49
CA GLN A 233 -13.96 13.15 -21.50
C GLN A 233 -14.02 11.67 -21.87
N ASN A 234 -13.91 11.38 -23.16
CA ASN A 234 -13.92 10.02 -23.68
C ASN A 234 -12.57 9.69 -24.33
N TRP A 235 -12.24 8.41 -24.39
CA TRP A 235 -11.11 7.90 -25.13
C TRP A 235 -11.42 6.57 -25.80
#